data_AF-A0A1G2Z3Z1-F1
#
_entry.id   AF-A0A1G2Z3Z1-F1
#
_cell.length_a   1.000
_cell.length_b   1.000
_cell.length_c   1.000
_cell.angle_alpha   90.00
_cell.angle_beta   90.00
_cell.angle_gamma   90.00
#
_symmetry.space_group_name_H-M   'P 1'
#
loop_
_entity.id
_entity.type
_entity.pdbx_description
1 polymer ?
#
loop_
_entity_poly.entity_id
_entity_poly.type
_entity_poly.pdbx_seq_one_letter_code
_entity_poly.pdbx_strand_id
1 'polypeptide(L)' 'MTPSRSPDEQKKCLGLLKRAYVEARYNPGYQITKPQVEYLAERVKKLQRLTKKICQARIESYLST' A
#
# COMPACT_ATOMS: atom_id res chain seq x y z
N MET A 1 17.18 -1.48 5.44
CA MET A 1 16.28 -1.10 6.55
C MET A 1 15.65 0.24 6.20
N THR A 2 14.37 0.29 5.83
CA THR A 2 13.69 1.59 5.69
C THR A 2 13.41 2.14 7.08
N PRO A 3 13.80 3.37 7.42
CA PRO A 3 13.49 3.96 8.72
C PRO A 3 11.97 3.96 8.94
N SER A 4 11.56 3.68 10.18
CA SER A 4 10.17 3.74 10.58
C SER A 4 9.69 5.19 10.50
N ARG A 5 8.93 5.52 9.45
CA ARG A 5 8.30 6.83 9.26
C ARG A 5 7.37 7.16 10.43
N SER A 6 7.23 8.45 10.74
CA SER A 6 6.29 8.90 11.78
C SER A 6 4.84 8.57 11.40
N PRO A 7 3.91 8.41 12.35
CA PRO A 7 2.50 8.18 12.04
C PRO A 7 1.90 9.22 11.07
N ASP A 8 2.32 10.48 11.18
CA ASP A 8 1.84 11.56 10.31
C ASP A 8 2.38 11.43 8.88
N GLU A 9 3.65 11.05 8.72
CA GLU A 9 4.21 10.75 7.41
C GLU A 9 3.52 9.56 6.75
N GLN A 10 3.16 8.53 7.53
CA GLN A 10 2.42 7.38 7.02
C GLN A 10 1.02 7.78 6.53
N LYS A 11 0.29 8.59 7.31
CA LYS A 11 -1.01 9.16 6.92
C LYS A 11 -0.90 10.00 5.65
N LYS A 12 0.13 10.86 5.56
CA LYS A 12 0.41 11.68 4.38
C LYS A 12 0.65 10.81 3.14
N CYS A 13 1.49 9.77 3.25
CA CYS A 13 1.76 8.85 2.15
C CYS A 13 0.47 8.13 1.70
N LEU A 14 -0.34 7.65 2.64
CA LEU A 14 -1.63 7.02 2.31
C LEU A 14 -2.58 7.99 1.61
N GLY A 15 -2.64 9.25 2.06
CA GLY A 15 -3.42 10.30 1.40
C GLY A 15 -2.94 10.59 -0.03
N LEU A 16 -1.63 10.60 -0.26
CA LEU A 16 -1.05 10.73 -1.60
C LEU A 16 -1.45 9.55 -2.50
N LEU A 17 -1.39 8.32 -1.99
CA LEU A 17 -1.80 7.13 -2.74
C LEU A 17 -3.28 7.17 -3.14
N LYS A 18 -4.17 7.57 -2.22
CA LYS A 18 -5.62 7.68 -2.50
C LYS A 18 -5.91 8.70 -3.59
N ARG A 19 -5.30 9.88 -3.52
CA ARG A 19 -5.48 10.95 -4.52
C ARG A 19 -4.89 10.59 -5.88
N ALA A 20 -3.82 9.79 -5.90
CA ALA A 20 -3.13 9.38 -7.12
C ALA A 20 -4.07 8.77 -8.18
N TYR A 21 -5.13 8.06 -7.76
CA TYR A 21 -6.07 7.39 -8.67
C TYR A 21 -6.70 8.36 -9.70
N VAL A 22 -6.97 9.60 -9.29
CA VAL A 22 -7.53 10.65 -10.15
C VAL A 22 -6.45 11.67 -10.50
N GLU A 23 -5.73 12.18 -9.50
CA GLU A 23 -4.87 13.35 -9.68
C GLU A 23 -3.58 13.04 -10.45
N ALA A 24 -2.99 11.85 -10.30
CA ALA A 24 -1.69 11.57 -10.93
C ALA A 24 -1.74 11.57 -12.47
N ARG A 25 -2.93 11.45 -13.07
CA ARG A 25 -3.12 11.47 -14.53
C ARG A 25 -3.46 12.84 -15.08
N TYR A 26 -4.14 13.69 -14.31
CA TYR A 26 -4.80 14.89 -14.82
C TYR A 26 -4.42 16.17 -14.07
N ASN A 27 -3.85 16.08 -12.88
CA ASN A 27 -3.46 17.24 -12.08
C ASN A 27 -1.95 17.50 -12.22
N PRO A 28 -1.51 18.52 -12.97
CA PRO A 28 -0.09 18.86 -13.09
C PRO A 28 0.54 19.32 -11.76
N GLY A 29 -0.28 19.69 -10.76
CA GLY A 29 0.17 20.00 -9.41
C GLY A 29 0.34 18.79 -8.49
N TYR A 30 0.00 17.58 -8.95
CA TYR A 30 0.17 16.38 -8.15
C TYR A 30 1.66 16.02 -8.02
N GLN A 31 2.16 15.95 -6.79
CA GLN A 31 3.56 15.62 -6.51
C GLN A 31 3.67 14.49 -5.49
N ILE A 32 4.49 13.50 -5.82
CA ILE A 32 4.87 12.41 -4.93
C ILE A 32 6.36 12.09 -5.17
N THR A 33 7.11 11.88 -4.08
CA THR A 33 8.56 11.65 -4.19
C THR A 33 8.88 10.16 -4.35
N LYS A 34 10.03 9.84 -4.96
CA LYS A 34 10.51 8.46 -5.10
C LYS A 34 10.54 7.70 -3.76
N PRO A 35 11.07 8.26 -2.65
CA PRO A 35 11.03 7.58 -1.36
C PRO A 35 9.60 7.28 -0.85
N GLN A 36 8.63 8.16 -1.14
CA GLN A 36 7.22 7.92 -0.79
C GLN A 36 6.62 6.80 -1.63
N VAL A 37 6.91 6.75 -2.93
CA VAL A 37 6.48 5.66 -3.82
C VAL A 37 7.07 4.32 -3.37
N GLU A 38 8.37 4.26 -3.09
CA GLU A 38 9.05 3.04 -2.63
C GLU A 38 8.44 2.54 -1.31
N TYR A 39 8.13 3.45 -0.40
CA TYR A 39 7.44 3.10 0.84
C TYR A 39 6.06 2.50 0.58
N LEU A 40 5.24 3.17 -0.24
CA LEU A 40 3.90 2.69 -0.56
C LEU A 40 3.96 1.32 -1.25
N ALA A 41 4.91 1.11 -2.16
CA ALA A 41 5.14 -0.17 -2.81
C ALA A 41 5.44 -1.28 -1.78
N GLU A 42 6.32 -1.03 -0.80
CA GLU A 42 6.60 -1.99 0.26
C GLU A 42 5.36 -2.28 1.14
N ARG A 43 4.54 -1.27 1.44
CA ARG A 43 3.28 -1.45 2.16
C ARG A 43 2.27 -2.29 1.38
N VAL A 44 2.14 -2.04 0.07
CA VAL A 44 1.25 -2.81 -0.83
C VAL A 44 1.73 -4.26 -0.95
N LYS A 45 3.03 -4.50 -1.11
CA LYS A 45 3.58 -5.87 -1.11
C LYS A 45 3.28 -6.60 0.20
N LYS A 46 3.42 -5.93 1.35
CA LYS A 46 3.06 -6.52 2.65
C LYS A 46 1.59 -6.88 2.72
N LEU A 47 0.70 -5.98 2.26
CA LEU A 47 -0.74 -6.24 2.20
C LEU A 47 -1.05 -7.47 1.33
N GLN A 48 -0.52 -7.50 0.09
CA GLN A 48 -0.72 -8.62 -0.83
C GLN A 48 -0.29 -9.97 -0.24
N ARG A 49 0.88 -10.02 0.43
CA ARG A 49 1.35 -11.25 1.10
C ARG A 49 0.41 -11.70 2.21
N LEU A 50 -0.05 -10.77 3.06
CA LEU A 50 -0.97 -11.08 4.15
C LEU A 50 -2.33 -11.53 3.61
N THR A 51 -2.88 -10.83 2.63
CA THR A 51 -4.13 -11.19 1.96
C THR A 51 -4.03 -12.59 1.35
N LYS A 52 -2.96 -12.89 0.59
CA LYS A 52 -2.76 -14.23 0.02
C LYS A 52 -2.76 -15.31 1.09
N LYS A 53 -1.99 -15.11 2.17
CA LYS A 53 -1.92 -16.07 3.29
C LYS A 53 -3.30 -16.32 3.91
N ILE A 54 -4.04 -15.27 4.23
CA ILE A 54 -5.35 -15.37 4.90
C ILE A 54 -6.38 -16.02 3.98
N CYS A 55 -6.47 -15.56 2.73
CA CYS A 55 -7.41 -16.10 1.76
C CYS A 55 -7.13 -17.59 1.48
N GLN A 56 -5.86 -17.96 1.33
CA GLN A 56 -5.48 -19.35 1.09
C GLN A 56 -5.83 -20.26 2.27
N ALA A 57 -5.51 -19.86 3.51
CA ALA A 57 -5.92 -20.61 4.70
C ALA A 57 -7.45 -20.76 4.81
N ARG A 58 -8.20 -19.73 4.40
CA ARG A 58 -9.67 -19.78 4.38
C ARG A 58 -10.18 -20.76 3.32
N ILE A 59 -9.60 -20.77 2.13
CA ILE A 59 -9.95 -21.72 1.06
C ILE A 59 -9.65 -23.15 1.50
N GLU A 60 -8.46 -23.40 2.05
CA GLU A 60 -8.06 -24.71 2.58
C GLU A 60 -9.05 -25.22 3.63
N SER A 61 -9.56 -24.33 4.50
CA SER A 61 -10.56 -24.72 5.52
C SER A 61 -11.88 -25.24 4.95
N TYR A 62 -12.23 -24.88 3.70
CA TYR A 62 -13.42 -25.40 3.03
C TYR A 62 -13.17 -26.72 2.28
N LEU A 63 -11.91 -27.11 2.06
CA LEU A 63 -11.53 -28.33 1.36
C LEU A 63 -11.21 -29.49 2.32
N SER A 64 -10.98 -29.18 3.60
CA SER A 64 -10.72 -30.14 4.67
C SER A 64 -12.00 -30.61 5.40
N THR A 65 -13.17 -30.36 4.82
CA THR A 65 -14.48 -30.86 5.23
C THR A 65 -15.01 -31.83 4.18
#